data_AF-A0A949UQT7-F1
#
_entry.id   AF-A0A949UQT7-F1
#
_cell.length_a   1.000
_cell.length_b   1.000
_cell.length_c   1.000
_cell.angle_alpha   90.00
_cell.angle_beta   90.00
_cell.angle_gamma   90.00
#
_symmetry.space_group_name_H-M   'P 1'
#
loop_
_entity.id
_entity.type
_entity.pdbx_description
1 polymer ?
#
loop_
_entity_poly.entity_id
_entity_poly.type
_entity_poly.pdbx_seq_one_letter_code
_entity_poly.pdbx_strand_id
1 'polypeptide(L)'
;STISTEKSRAVKINLEEGRLTLTVNNPDSGSATEELAVDYDSAPIEIGFNARYLLDIAGQLEGDVASFLMADSGSPTLVRDSEDESALYVLMPMRV
;
A
#
# COMPACT_ATOMS: atom_id res chain seq x y z
N SER A 1 7.20 -8.41 -15.41
CA SER A 1 8.59 -7.92 -15.29
C SER A 1 8.58 -6.64 -14.50
N THR A 2 8.84 -6.73 -13.20
CA THR A 2 8.65 -5.61 -12.27
C THR A 2 9.92 -4.77 -12.21
N ILE A 3 9.81 -3.56 -12.72
CA ILE A 3 10.86 -2.55 -12.74
C ILE A 3 10.93 -1.93 -11.34
N SER A 4 11.73 -2.51 -10.44
CA SER A 4 12.07 -1.88 -9.16
C SER A 4 13.53 -2.20 -8.84
N THR A 5 14.42 -1.23 -9.08
CA THR A 5 15.83 -1.28 -8.65
C THR A 5 15.92 -0.90 -7.17
N GLU A 6 16.95 -1.38 -6.48
CA GLU A 6 17.10 -1.30 -5.01
C GLU A 6 17.05 0.11 -4.39
N LYS A 7 17.06 1.18 -5.21
CA LYS A 7 16.90 2.58 -4.77
C LYS A 7 15.48 3.14 -4.87
N SER A 8 14.55 2.45 -5.53
CA SER A 8 13.17 2.93 -5.79
C SER A 8 12.14 1.85 -5.43
N ARG A 9 12.07 1.51 -4.14
CA ARG A 9 11.01 0.64 -3.59
C ARG A 9 9.86 1.43 -3.00
N ALA A 10 9.90 2.76 -3.07
CA ALA A 10 8.79 3.59 -2.62
C ALA A 10 7.61 3.46 -3.58
N VAL A 11 6.46 3.06 -3.05
CA VAL A 11 5.16 3.18 -3.72
C VAL A 11 4.36 4.25 -3.01
N LYS A 12 3.86 5.19 -3.79
CA LYS A 12 2.91 6.19 -3.33
C LYS A 12 1.51 5.64 -3.52
N ILE A 13 0.74 5.67 -2.44
CA ILE A 13 -0.65 5.24 -2.39
C ILE A 13 -1.50 6.48 -2.26
N ASN A 14 -2.46 6.66 -3.16
CA ASN A 14 -3.49 7.69 -3.05
C ASN A 14 -4.85 7.00 -2.96
N LEU A 15 -5.59 7.30 -1.90
CA LEU A 15 -6.92 6.79 -1.64
C LEU A 15 -7.93 7.92 -1.80
N GLU A 16 -8.93 7.65 -2.62
CA GLU A 16 -10.11 8.48 -2.85
C GLU A 16 -11.35 7.59 -2.74
N GLU A 17 -12.53 8.19 -2.72
CA GLU A 17 -13.79 7.44 -2.58
C GLU A 17 -13.90 6.34 -3.66
N GLY A 18 -13.93 5.08 -3.21
CA GLY A 18 -14.02 3.91 -4.08
C GLY A 18 -12.76 3.56 -4.89
N ARG A 19 -11.65 4.30 -4.74
CA ARG A 19 -10.47 4.18 -5.62
C ARG A 19 -9.15 4.24 -4.88
N LEU A 20 -8.27 3.32 -5.23
CA LEU A 20 -6.88 3.26 -4.81
C LEU A 20 -5.97 3.43 -6.04
N THR A 21 -5.10 4.43 -6.01
CA THR A 21 -4.06 4.63 -7.03
C THR A 21 -2.68 4.36 -6.45
N LEU A 22 -1.96 3.43 -7.07
CA LEU A 22 -0.57 3.10 -6.74
C LEU A 22 0.35 3.77 -7.75
N THR A 23 1.38 4.49 -7.30
CA THR A 23 2.38 5.11 -8.17
C THR A 23 3.78 4.74 -7.71
N VAL A 24 4.60 4.24 -8.63
CA VAL A 24 6.02 3.95 -8.41
C VAL A 24 6.83 4.82 -9.36
N ASN A 25 7.83 5.53 -8.84
CA ASN A 25 8.71 6.38 -9.63
C ASN A 25 10.14 5.85 -9.57
N ASN A 26 10.60 5.17 -10.62
CA ASN A 26 11.98 4.73 -10.73
C ASN A 26 12.80 5.72 -11.59
N PRO A 27 13.83 6.37 -11.04
CA PRO A 27 14.67 7.32 -11.79
C PRO A 27 15.26 6.76 -13.08
N ASP A 28 15.57 5.46 -13.11
CA ASP A 28 16.24 4.81 -14.23
C ASP A 28 15.28 4.26 -15.28
N SER A 29 14.01 4.08 -14.93
CA SER A 29 13.07 3.29 -15.73
C SER A 29 11.68 3.90 -15.88
N GLY A 30 11.47 5.11 -15.35
CA GLY A 30 10.23 5.87 -15.49
C GLY A 30 9.24 5.65 -14.34
N SER A 31 8.02 6.15 -14.54
CA SER A 31 6.92 5.99 -13.59
C SER A 31 5.96 4.88 -14.02
N ALA A 32 5.38 4.19 -13.04
CA ALA A 32 4.30 3.23 -13.22
C ALA A 32 3.13 3.64 -12.33
N THR A 33 1.91 3.61 -12.88
CA THR A 33 0.67 3.94 -12.17
C THR A 33 -0.34 2.81 -12.38
N GLU A 34 -1.00 2.39 -11.31
CA GLU A 34 -2.04 1.36 -11.32
C GLU A 34 -3.23 1.82 -10.47
N GLU A 35 -4.44 1.45 -10.88
CA GLU A 35 -5.68 1.82 -10.21
C GLU A 35 -6.49 0.57 -9.83
N LEU A 36 -7.02 0.56 -8.62
CA LEU A 36 -7.76 -0.54 -8.03
C LEU A 36 -9.05 0.00 -7.42
N ALA A 37 -10.14 -0.77 -7.56
CA ALA A 37 -11.38 -0.50 -6.83
C ALA A 37 -11.22 -0.97 -5.38
N VAL A 38 -11.60 -0.13 -4.42
CA VAL A 38 -11.53 -0.42 -2.98
C VAL A 38 -12.79 0.09 -2.28
N ASP A 39 -13.10 -0.49 -1.12
CA ASP A 39 -14.13 0.06 -0.24
C ASP A 39 -13.49 1.14 0.67
N TYR A 40 -13.69 2.41 0.31
CA TYR A 40 -13.14 3.56 1.02
C TYR A 40 -14.10 4.75 0.91
N ASP A 41 -14.56 5.26 2.06
CA ASP A 41 -15.55 6.35 2.16
C ASP A 41 -15.05 7.58 2.94
N SER A 42 -13.76 7.56 3.30
CA SER A 42 -13.14 8.58 4.15
C SER A 42 -12.46 9.69 3.33
N ALA A 43 -11.95 10.73 4.00
CA ALA A 43 -11.28 11.84 3.33
C ALA A 43 -10.07 11.36 2.51
N PRO A 44 -9.79 11.94 1.33
CA PRO A 44 -8.65 11.51 0.52
C PRO A 44 -7.33 11.57 1.29
N ILE A 45 -6.50 10.54 1.13
CA ILE A 45 -5.22 10.43 1.82
C ILE A 45 -4.12 9.92 0.89
N GLU A 46 -2.94 10.49 1.03
CA GLU A 46 -1.73 10.07 0.31
C GLU A 46 -0.68 9.58 1.30
N ILE A 47 -0.18 8.35 1.10
CA ILE A 47 0.82 7.72 1.96
C ILE A 47 1.87 6.98 1.12
N GLY A 48 3.14 7.10 1.49
CA GLY A 48 4.21 6.31 0.90
C GLY A 48 4.49 5.03 1.68
N PHE A 49 4.72 3.91 1.00
CA PHE A 49 5.18 2.66 1.61
C PHE A 49 6.36 2.07 0.85
N ASN A 50 7.03 1.11 1.48
CA ASN A 50 7.94 0.22 0.77
C ASN A 50 7.12 -0.88 0.07
N ALA A 51 7.17 -0.92 -1.26
CA ALA A 51 6.48 -1.92 -2.08
C ALA A 51 6.86 -3.35 -1.69
N ARG A 52 8.09 -3.59 -1.21
CA ARG A 52 8.51 -4.93 -0.77
C ARG A 52 7.69 -5.39 0.44
N TYR A 53 7.43 -4.51 1.40
CA TYR A 53 6.68 -4.88 2.60
C TYR A 53 5.20 -5.13 2.30
N LEU A 54 4.62 -4.37 1.37
CA LEU A 54 3.25 -4.64 0.90
C LEU A 54 3.14 -6.01 0.24
N LEU A 55 4.11 -6.36 -0.61
CA LEU A 55 4.16 -7.69 -1.25
C LEU A 55 4.38 -8.82 -0.23
N ASP A 56 5.23 -8.59 0.78
CA ASP A 56 5.51 -9.57 1.82
C ASP A 56 4.30 -9.83 2.72
N ILE A 57 3.48 -8.80 3.00
CA ILE A 57 2.21 -8.95 3.73
C ILE A 57 1.18 -9.61 2.84
N ALA A 58 0.98 -9.13 1.60
CA ALA A 58 0.01 -9.70 0.67
C ALA A 58 0.25 -11.19 0.39
N GLY A 59 1.50 -11.65 0.38
CA GLY A 59 1.84 -13.07 0.23
C GLY A 59 1.60 -13.92 1.50
N GLN A 60 1.29 -13.31 2.64
CA GLN A 60 0.95 -13.99 3.89
C GLN A 60 -0.54 -13.92 4.22
N LEU A 61 -1.32 -13.10 3.51
CA LEU A 61 -2.77 -13.09 3.66
C LEU A 61 -3.32 -14.36 3.01
N GLU A 62 -4.18 -15.06 3.74
CA GLU A 62 -4.84 -16.28 3.26
C GLU A 62 -6.23 -15.96 2.71
N GLY A 63 -6.88 -14.92 3.24
CA GLY A 63 -8.19 -14.45 2.79
C GLY A 63 -8.16 -13.60 1.51
N ASP A 64 -9.34 -13.47 0.90
CA ASP A 64 -9.53 -12.69 -0.33
C ASP A 64 -9.52 -11.16 -0.10
N VAL A 65 -9.71 -10.72 1.14
CA VAL A 65 -9.87 -9.30 1.50
C VAL A 65 -8.87 -8.88 2.58
N ALA A 66 -8.10 -7.85 2.26
CA ALA A 66 -7.16 -7.21 3.18
C ALA A 66 -7.73 -5.89 3.70
N SER A 67 -7.77 -5.70 5.01
CA SER A 67 -8.22 -4.44 5.63
C SER A 67 -7.03 -3.59 6.07
N PHE A 68 -6.92 -2.37 5.53
CA PHE A 68 -5.89 -1.40 5.88
C PHE A 68 -6.48 -0.30 6.76
N LEU A 69 -6.04 -0.22 8.02
CA LEU A 69 -6.43 0.86 8.93
C LEU A 69 -5.34 1.92 8.94
N MET A 70 -5.69 3.10 8.46
CA MET A 70 -4.79 4.23 8.25
C MET A 70 -5.33 5.45 9.02
N ALA A 71 -4.44 6.18 9.68
CA ALA A 71 -4.81 7.40 10.40
C ALA A 71 -4.39 8.65 9.60
N ASP A 72 -3.09 8.82 9.39
CA ASP A 72 -2.51 9.91 8.62
C ASP A 72 -1.19 9.44 7.94
N SER A 73 -0.60 10.29 7.10
CA SER A 73 0.60 9.96 6.32
C SER A 73 1.89 9.78 7.13
N GLY A 74 1.89 10.12 8.42
CA GLY A 74 3.02 9.92 9.33
C GLY A 74 2.81 8.78 10.34
N SER A 75 1.57 8.29 10.47
CA SER A 75 1.19 7.30 11.46
C SER A 75 1.34 5.86 10.93
N PRO A 76 1.63 4.88 11.81
CA PRO A 76 1.68 3.48 11.41
C PRO A 76 0.33 3.02 10.82
N THR A 77 0.41 2.19 9.79
CA THR A 77 -0.74 1.53 9.17
C THR A 77 -0.84 0.10 9.67
N LEU A 78 -2.05 -0.31 10.03
CA LEU A 78 -2.34 -1.68 10.45
C LEU A 78 -2.96 -2.43 9.27
N VAL A 79 -2.47 -3.63 8.99
CA VAL A 79 -3.04 -4.53 7.99
C VAL A 79 -3.55 -5.78 8.70
N ARG A 80 -4.79 -6.17 8.36
CA ARG A 80 -5.45 -7.37 8.88
C ARG A 80 -5.99 -8.20 7.73
N ASP A 81 -5.96 -9.51 7.93
CA ASP A 81 -6.74 -10.44 7.12
C ASP A 81 -8.21 -10.41 7.58
N SER A 82 -9.15 -10.46 6.64
CA SER A 82 -10.57 -10.63 6.96
C SER A 82 -10.90 -12.01 7.52
N GLU A 83 -10.11 -13.03 7.18
CA GLU A 83 -10.36 -14.43 7.56
C GLU A 83 -9.55 -14.88 8.79
N ASP A 84 -8.48 -14.15 9.13
CA ASP A 84 -7.67 -14.41 10.33
C ASP A 84 -7.36 -13.12 11.10
N GLU A 85 -8.16 -12.86 12.15
CA GLU A 85 -7.96 -11.72 13.04
C GLU A 85 -6.68 -11.81 13.89
N SER A 86 -6.04 -12.98 13.96
CA SER A 86 -4.77 -13.15 14.68
C SER A 86 -3.55 -12.68 13.87
N ALA A 87 -3.70 -12.60 12.54
CA ALA A 87 -2.68 -12.09 11.64
C ALA A 87 -2.72 -10.55 11.58
N LEU A 88 -1.86 -9.92 12.40
CA LEU A 88 -1.74 -8.47 12.52
C LEU A 88 -0.39 -7.99 12.01
N TYR A 89 -0.40 -7.14 10.98
CA TYR A 89 0.82 -6.55 10.42
C TYR A 89 0.83 -5.03 10.64
N VAL A 90 2.00 -4.49 10.95
CA VAL A 90 2.21 -3.04 11.12
C VAL A 90 3.21 -2.56 10.09
N LEU A 91 2.83 -1.53 9.33
CA LEU A 91 3.66 -0.84 8.35
C LEU A 91 3.94 0.58 8.78
N MET A 92 5.20 0.99 8.70
CA MET A 92 5.57 2.38 8.87
C MET A 92 5.52 3.10 7.53
N PRO A 93 4.88 4.29 7.45
CA PRO A 93 4.88 5.08 6.24
C PRO A 93 6.29 5.63 5.97
N MET A 94 6.58 5.81 4.68
CA MET A 94 7.77 6.47 4.19
C MET A 94 7.39 7.84 3.66
N ARG A 95 8.26 8.83 3.87
CA ARG A 95 8.18 10.09 3.12
C ARG A 95 8.50 9.80 1.65
N VAL A 96 7.57 10.14 0.77
CA VAL A 96 7.67 10.01 -0.69
C VAL A 96 7.46 11.34 -1.37
#